data_AF-A0A1A8WLH5-F1
#
_entry.id   AF-A0A1A8WLH5-F1
#
_cell.length_a   1.000
_cell.length_b   1.000
_cell.length_c   1.000
_cell.angle_alpha   90.00
_cell.angle_beta   90.00
_cell.angle_gamma   90.00
#
_symmetry.space_group_name_H-M   'P 1'
#
loop_
_entity.id
_entity.type
_entity.pdbx_description
1 polymer ?
#
loop_
_entity_poly.entity_id
_entity_poly.type
_entity_poly.pdbx_seq_one_letter_code
_entity_poly.pdbx_strand_id
1 'polypeptide(L)'
;MCATGSRKEENSTNENDMELLYYPMPYRYVYEYNDLENGHVREEVKKLGNVEFNASTDFMYSLLKYGSNKKIMLREIEKTKNISNVLKDFEEIYEYHLNDDESRKKCIRRIQKRIRFIVNENTLTEKYCKQAQEYFWIEQRLDEEMSAKVDNQNTEEEKKDMCQNEAEIKNLLSVLEEKRSIKLPNGMIENTVSTVEDFLLDVLRRTSKITVPS
;
A
#
# COMPACT_ATOMS: atom_id res chain seq x y z
N MET A 1 -32.69 -53.67 -40.70
CA MET A 1 -31.79 -52.53 -40.99
C MET A 1 -32.11 -51.41 -40.01
N CYS A 2 -31.06 -50.76 -39.50
CA CYS A 2 -30.99 -49.74 -38.45
C CYS A 2 -31.92 -48.52 -38.70
N ALA A 3 -32.24 -47.61 -37.78
CA ALA A 3 -31.59 -47.16 -36.56
C ALA A 3 -32.53 -46.28 -35.71
N THR A 4 -32.22 -46.16 -34.41
CA THR A 4 -32.34 -44.98 -33.50
C THR A 4 -33.73 -44.36 -33.25
N GLY A 5 -34.18 -44.12 -32.02
CA GLY A 5 -33.45 -43.90 -30.76
C GLY A 5 -33.94 -42.58 -30.14
N SER A 6 -34.41 -42.65 -28.90
CA SER A 6 -35.30 -41.70 -28.23
C SER A 6 -34.70 -40.40 -27.69
N ARG A 7 -35.63 -39.46 -27.40
CA ARG A 7 -35.79 -38.61 -26.19
C ARG A 7 -35.06 -37.24 -26.09
N LYS A 8 -35.94 -36.22 -26.05
CA LYS A 8 -36.04 -35.04 -25.16
C LYS A 8 -34.73 -34.30 -24.80
N GLU A 9 -34.62 -33.08 -25.32
CA GLU A 9 -33.79 -32.01 -24.74
C GLU A 9 -34.69 -30.97 -24.07
N GLU A 10 -34.72 -30.99 -22.74
CA GLU A 10 -35.03 -29.83 -21.91
C GLU A 10 -33.71 -29.08 -21.70
N ASN A 11 -33.57 -27.89 -22.28
CA ASN A 11 -32.42 -27.03 -22.06
C ASN A 11 -32.57 -26.28 -20.73
N SER A 12 -32.08 -26.88 -19.65
CA SER A 12 -31.65 -26.16 -18.45
C SER A 12 -30.17 -25.84 -18.59
N THR A 13 -29.82 -24.64 -19.03
CA THR A 13 -28.44 -24.14 -18.92
C THR A 13 -28.18 -23.78 -17.46
N ASN A 14 -27.51 -24.70 -16.78
CA ASN A 14 -26.91 -24.52 -15.47
C ASN A 14 -26.05 -23.25 -15.45
N GLU A 15 -26.32 -22.43 -14.44
CA GLU A 15 -25.39 -21.44 -13.91
C GLU A 15 -24.09 -22.17 -13.60
N ASN A 16 -23.03 -21.86 -14.37
CA ASN A 16 -21.70 -22.32 -14.02
C ASN A 16 -21.28 -21.59 -12.75
N ASP A 17 -21.51 -22.27 -11.63
CA ASP A 17 -20.82 -22.09 -10.36
C ASP A 17 -19.32 -22.00 -10.64
N MET A 18 -18.82 -20.77 -10.72
CA MET A 18 -17.40 -20.49 -10.68
C MET A 18 -16.99 -20.70 -9.23
N GLU A 19 -16.72 -21.95 -8.92
CA GLU A 19 -16.19 -22.41 -7.65
C GLU A 19 -14.99 -21.53 -7.31
N LEU A 20 -15.20 -20.58 -6.39
CA LEU A 20 -14.15 -19.74 -5.84
C LEU A 20 -13.16 -20.71 -5.20
N LEU A 21 -12.05 -20.99 -5.89
CA LEU A 21 -10.91 -21.67 -5.30
C LEU A 21 -10.48 -20.85 -4.09
N TYR A 22 -10.96 -21.27 -2.92
CA TYR A 22 -10.52 -20.82 -1.63
C TYR A 22 -9.08 -21.30 -1.51
N TYR A 23 -8.13 -20.45 -1.89
CA TYR A 23 -6.76 -20.58 -1.45
C TYR A 23 -6.74 -20.17 0.02
N PRO A 24 -6.63 -21.10 0.98
CA PRO A 24 -6.26 -20.71 2.33
C PRO A 24 -4.90 -20.02 2.20
N MET A 25 -4.85 -18.70 2.36
CA MET A 25 -3.60 -17.95 2.43
C MET A 25 -3.00 -18.25 3.81
N PRO A 26 -2.05 -19.20 3.97
CA PRO A 26 -1.66 -19.67 5.28
C PRO A 26 -0.61 -18.75 5.94
N TYR A 27 -0.24 -17.65 5.29
CA TYR A 27 0.84 -16.78 5.74
C TYR A 27 0.43 -15.32 5.55
N ARG A 28 0.20 -14.61 6.65
CA ARG A 28 0.30 -13.15 6.66
C ARG A 28 1.72 -12.80 6.25
N TYR A 29 1.88 -12.04 5.16
CA TYR A 29 3.21 -11.59 4.75
C TYR A 29 3.61 -10.42 5.63
N VAL A 30 4.37 -10.72 6.69
CA VAL A 30 4.99 -9.69 7.51
C VAL A 30 6.17 -9.15 6.73
N TYR A 31 6.12 -7.86 6.46
CA TYR A 31 7.22 -7.13 5.88
C TYR A 31 8.24 -6.87 6.98
N GLU A 32 9.44 -7.46 6.85
CA GLU A 32 10.54 -7.31 7.80
C GLU A 32 11.20 -5.94 7.62
N TYR A 33 10.74 -4.97 8.40
CA TYR A 33 11.36 -3.65 8.50
C TYR A 33 12.41 -3.62 9.60
N ASN A 34 13.64 -3.25 9.25
CA ASN A 34 14.63 -2.85 10.26
C ASN A 34 14.47 -1.35 10.50
N ASP A 35 13.87 -0.99 11.64
CA ASP A 35 13.78 0.39 12.10
C ASP A 35 15.17 1.05 12.11
N LEU A 36 15.20 2.37 11.96
CA LEU A 36 16.40 3.14 12.29
C LEU A 36 16.87 2.84 13.71
N GLU A 37 18.11 2.37 13.83
CA GLU A 37 18.82 2.35 15.11
C GLU A 37 19.04 3.76 15.67
N ASN A 38 19.02 4.80 14.82
CA ASN A 38 19.25 6.19 15.21
C ASN A 38 18.38 7.18 14.41
N GLY A 39 17.45 7.86 15.10
CA GLY A 39 16.71 9.00 14.58
C GLY A 39 15.55 9.43 15.49
N HIS A 40 15.28 10.74 15.57
CA HIS A 40 14.15 11.34 16.30
C HIS A 40 12.79 11.15 15.58
N VAL A 41 12.61 10.05 14.83
CA VAL A 41 11.34 9.79 14.14
C VAL A 41 10.27 9.46 15.18
N ARG A 42 9.14 10.16 15.12
CA ARG A 42 8.02 9.91 16.03
C ARG A 42 7.53 8.48 15.94
N GLU A 43 7.20 7.89 17.09
CA GLU A 43 6.62 6.55 17.18
C GLU A 43 5.33 6.43 16.35
N GLU A 44 4.53 7.50 16.29
CA GLU A 44 3.32 7.56 15.46
C GLU A 44 3.61 7.33 13.98
N VAL A 45 4.73 7.87 13.47
CA VAL A 45 5.14 7.73 12.06
C VAL A 45 5.55 6.29 11.78
N LYS A 46 6.34 5.69 12.68
CA LYS A 46 6.78 4.29 12.55
C LYS A 46 5.59 3.34 12.55
N LYS A 47 4.68 3.48 13.53
CA LYS A 47 3.48 2.64 13.64
C LYS A 47 2.56 2.80 12.43
N LEU A 48 2.33 4.04 11.98
CA LEU A 48 1.53 4.29 10.79
C LEU A 48 2.15 3.66 9.54
N GLY A 49 3.46 3.83 9.36
CA GLY A 49 4.22 3.21 8.28
C GLY A 49 4.07 1.69 8.31
N ASN A 50 4.30 1.06 9.47
CA ASN A 50 4.14 -0.38 9.64
C ASN A 50 2.74 -0.86 9.27
N VAL A 51 1.69 -0.21 9.76
CA VAL A 51 0.29 -0.53 9.40
C VAL A 51 0.08 -0.43 7.89
N GLU A 52 0.48 0.68 7.29
CA GLU A 52 0.16 0.99 5.90
C GLU A 52 0.95 0.14 4.89
N PHE A 53 2.25 -0.07 5.11
CA PHE A 53 3.11 -0.84 4.21
C PHE A 53 2.92 -2.35 4.34
N ASN A 54 2.62 -2.87 5.54
CA ASN A 54 2.24 -4.26 5.69
C ASN A 54 0.86 -4.53 5.08
N ALA A 55 -0.12 -3.63 5.25
CA ALA A 55 -1.40 -3.74 4.56
C ALA A 55 -1.24 -3.65 3.03
N SER A 56 -0.34 -2.79 2.54
CA SER A 56 -0.01 -2.71 1.11
C SER A 56 0.55 -4.03 0.59
N THR A 57 1.46 -4.63 1.34
CA THR A 57 2.09 -5.90 1.02
C THR A 57 1.05 -7.02 0.99
N ASP A 58 0.30 -7.23 2.07
CA ASP A 58 -0.67 -8.31 2.19
C ASP A 58 -1.75 -8.21 1.10
N PHE A 59 -2.29 -7.00 0.88
CA PHE A 59 -3.28 -6.79 -0.17
C PHE A 59 -2.70 -7.08 -1.56
N MET A 60 -1.46 -6.64 -1.85
CA MET A 60 -0.78 -6.96 -3.11
C MET A 60 -0.64 -8.47 -3.33
N TYR A 61 -0.16 -9.22 -2.33
CA TYR A 61 -0.05 -10.68 -2.43
C TYR A 61 -1.41 -11.35 -2.62
N SER A 62 -2.47 -10.84 -1.99
CA SER A 62 -3.84 -11.35 -2.15
C SER A 62 -4.35 -11.29 -3.60
N LEU A 63 -3.77 -10.42 -4.44
CA LEU A 63 -4.12 -10.28 -5.85
C LEU A 63 -3.52 -11.39 -6.72
N LEU A 64 -2.51 -12.13 -6.26
CA LEU A 64 -1.86 -13.20 -7.04
C LEU A 64 -2.83 -14.28 -7.52
N LYS A 65 -3.92 -14.52 -6.77
CA LYS A 65 -5.00 -15.46 -7.16
C LYS A 65 -5.69 -15.10 -8.49
N TYR A 66 -5.55 -13.87 -8.96
CA TYR A 66 -6.09 -13.42 -10.25
C TYR A 66 -5.13 -13.63 -11.42
N GLY A 67 -3.95 -14.20 -11.19
CA GLY A 67 -2.98 -14.57 -12.23
C GLY A 67 -2.56 -13.37 -13.08
N SER A 68 -2.78 -13.44 -14.39
CA SER A 68 -2.47 -12.34 -15.33
C SER A 68 -3.66 -11.39 -15.59
N ASN A 69 -4.80 -11.57 -14.92
CA ASN A 69 -6.00 -10.78 -15.18
C ASN A 69 -5.96 -9.40 -14.51
N LYS A 70 -5.19 -8.48 -15.12
CA LYS A 70 -5.05 -7.09 -14.65
C LYS A 70 -6.39 -6.37 -14.47
N LYS A 71 -7.38 -6.64 -15.33
CA LYS A 71 -8.70 -6.00 -15.23
C LYS A 71 -9.43 -6.33 -13.93
N ILE A 72 -9.35 -7.59 -13.48
CA ILE A 72 -9.94 -7.99 -12.19
C ILE A 72 -9.12 -7.40 -11.04
N MET A 73 -7.79 -7.47 -11.10
CA MET A 73 -6.93 -6.89 -10.06
C MET A 73 -7.20 -5.40 -9.84
N LEU A 74 -7.27 -4.62 -10.93
CA LEU A 74 -7.59 -3.19 -10.87
C LEU A 74 -8.97 -2.93 -10.26
N ARG A 75 -9.98 -3.76 -10.58
CA ARG A 75 -11.31 -3.66 -9.94
C ARG A 75 -11.26 -3.95 -8.45
N GLU A 76 -10.46 -4.93 -8.01
CA GLU A 76 -10.31 -5.22 -6.59
C GLU A 76 -9.58 -4.11 -5.84
N ILE A 77 -8.57 -3.48 -6.47
CA ILE A 77 -7.86 -2.32 -5.91
C ILE A 77 -8.83 -1.16 -5.63
N GLU A 78 -9.80 -0.91 -6.51
CA GLU A 78 -10.79 0.16 -6.29
C GLU A 78 -11.75 -0.11 -5.11
N LYS A 79 -11.88 -1.36 -4.66
CA LYS A 79 -12.79 -1.72 -3.57
C LYS A 79 -12.17 -1.34 -2.23
N THR A 80 -12.45 -0.12 -1.78
CA THR A 80 -12.03 0.42 -0.48
C THR A 80 -12.34 -0.52 0.69
N LYS A 81 -13.46 -1.25 0.65
CA LYS A 81 -13.84 -2.23 1.68
C LYS A 81 -12.80 -3.35 1.86
N ASN A 82 -12.23 -3.87 0.76
CA ASN A 82 -11.26 -4.96 0.85
C ASN A 82 -9.97 -4.48 1.52
N ILE A 83 -9.47 -3.32 1.08
CA ILE A 83 -8.27 -2.70 1.67
C ILE A 83 -8.54 -2.31 3.12
N SER A 84 -9.72 -1.77 3.42
CA SER A 84 -10.09 -1.42 4.80
C SER A 84 -10.13 -2.63 5.73
N ASN A 85 -10.47 -3.82 5.24
CA ASN A 85 -10.45 -5.03 6.07
C ASN A 85 -9.00 -5.44 6.37
N VAL A 86 -8.13 -5.47 5.36
CA VAL A 86 -6.70 -5.76 5.54
C VAL A 86 -6.05 -4.74 6.47
N LEU A 87 -6.41 -3.45 6.32
CA LEU A 87 -5.91 -2.39 7.16
C LEU A 87 -6.25 -2.61 8.65
N LYS A 88 -7.50 -3.00 8.96
CA LYS A 88 -7.93 -3.29 10.34
C LYS A 88 -7.10 -4.38 11.00
N ASP A 89 -6.79 -5.45 10.26
CA ASP A 89 -5.94 -6.53 10.78
C ASP A 89 -4.57 -6.01 11.22
N PHE A 90 -3.97 -5.09 10.46
CA PHE A 90 -2.67 -4.51 10.82
C PHE A 90 -2.76 -3.41 11.88
N GLU A 91 -3.87 -2.66 11.93
CA GLU A 91 -4.14 -1.74 13.05
C GLU A 91 -4.18 -2.49 14.39
N GLU A 92 -4.73 -3.71 14.40
CA GLU A 92 -4.71 -4.59 15.57
C GLU A 92 -3.30 -5.14 15.86
N ILE A 93 -2.56 -5.63 14.85
CA ILE A 93 -1.20 -6.17 15.03
C ILE A 93 -0.24 -5.14 15.63
N TYR A 94 -0.30 -3.89 15.16
CA TYR A 94 0.62 -2.84 15.56
C TYR A 94 0.09 -1.94 16.69
N GLU A 95 -1.08 -2.28 17.24
CA GLU A 95 -1.75 -1.51 18.30
C GLU A 95 -1.86 -0.02 17.93
N TYR A 96 -2.30 0.24 16.71
CA TYR A 96 -2.35 1.58 16.13
C TYR A 96 -3.60 1.77 15.27
N HIS A 97 -4.53 2.58 15.75
CA HIS A 97 -5.82 2.79 15.10
C HIS A 97 -5.90 4.15 14.42
N LEU A 98 -6.27 4.15 13.14
CA LEU A 98 -6.68 5.36 12.42
C LEU A 98 -8.09 5.74 12.90
N ASN A 99 -8.13 6.62 13.91
CA ASN A 99 -9.36 7.06 14.56
C ASN A 99 -10.13 8.12 13.76
N ASP A 100 -9.50 8.74 12.75
CA ASP A 100 -10.15 9.73 11.90
C ASP A 100 -10.38 9.22 10.47
N ASP A 101 -11.61 9.40 9.99
CA ASP A 101 -12.05 8.91 8.67
C ASP A 101 -11.23 9.47 7.52
N GLU A 102 -10.71 10.69 7.66
CA GLU A 102 -9.90 11.33 6.63
C GLU A 102 -8.55 10.63 6.49
N SER A 103 -7.83 10.38 7.59
CA SER A 103 -6.60 9.59 7.56
C SER A 103 -6.83 8.20 7.02
N ARG A 104 -7.94 7.54 7.41
CA ARG A 104 -8.25 6.20 6.90
C ARG A 104 -8.45 6.22 5.38
N LYS A 105 -9.19 7.20 4.86
CA LYS A 105 -9.38 7.37 3.41
C LYS A 105 -8.07 7.64 2.68
N LYS A 106 -7.21 8.51 3.24
CA LYS A 106 -5.90 8.81 2.66
C LYS A 106 -4.96 7.61 2.67
N CYS A 107 -4.88 6.89 3.78
CA CYS A 107 -4.13 5.65 3.90
C CYS A 107 -4.59 4.62 2.85
N ILE A 108 -5.90 4.36 2.74
CA ILE A 108 -6.46 3.49 1.70
C ILE A 108 -6.07 3.98 0.30
N ARG A 109 -6.17 5.28 0.02
CA ARG A 109 -5.82 5.86 -1.28
C ARG A 109 -4.33 5.67 -1.62
N ARG A 110 -3.42 5.81 -0.66
CA ARG A 110 -1.99 5.58 -0.86
C ARG A 110 -1.72 4.10 -1.15
N ILE A 111 -2.34 3.18 -0.39
CA ILE A 111 -2.28 1.73 -0.67
C ILE A 111 -2.76 1.45 -2.11
N GLN A 112 -3.89 2.03 -2.52
CA GLN A 112 -4.42 1.88 -3.88
C GLN A 112 -3.45 2.39 -4.94
N LYS A 113 -2.88 3.59 -4.75
CA LYS A 113 -1.90 4.19 -5.68
C LYS A 113 -0.70 3.27 -5.88
N ARG A 114 -0.06 2.81 -4.78
CA ARG A 114 1.08 1.89 -4.81
C ARG A 114 0.78 0.65 -5.62
N ILE A 115 -0.30 -0.05 -5.25
CA ILE A 115 -0.59 -1.38 -5.82
C ILE A 115 -1.09 -1.26 -7.26
N ARG A 116 -1.84 -0.20 -7.59
CA ARG A 116 -2.23 0.08 -8.98
C ARG A 116 -1.00 0.28 -9.86
N PHE A 117 0.02 0.99 -9.39
CA PHE A 117 1.27 1.16 -10.12
C PHE A 117 1.95 -0.20 -10.38
N ILE A 118 2.12 -1.01 -9.33
CA ILE A 118 2.73 -2.36 -9.43
C ILE A 118 2.01 -3.21 -10.49
N VAL A 119 0.68 -3.28 -10.43
CA VAL A 119 -0.14 -4.10 -11.33
C VAL A 119 -0.12 -3.57 -12.78
N ASN A 120 -0.02 -2.25 -12.96
CA ASN A 120 0.06 -1.68 -14.30
C ASN A 120 1.41 -1.98 -14.95
N GLU A 121 2.51 -1.84 -14.22
CA GLU A 121 3.87 -1.95 -14.75
C GLU A 121 4.18 -3.37 -15.26
N ASN A 122 3.89 -4.42 -14.47
CA ASN A 122 4.24 -5.79 -14.82
C ASN A 122 3.14 -6.79 -14.47
N THR A 123 3.29 -8.03 -14.95
CA THR A 123 2.45 -9.14 -14.49
C THR A 123 2.83 -9.49 -13.05
N LEU A 124 1.83 -9.53 -12.17
CA LEU A 124 2.04 -9.86 -10.77
C LEU A 124 2.46 -11.32 -10.63
N THR A 125 3.62 -11.55 -10.03
CA THR A 125 4.16 -12.86 -9.69
C THR A 125 4.74 -12.77 -8.28
N GLU A 126 4.90 -13.89 -7.57
CA GLU A 126 5.49 -13.87 -6.23
C GLU A 126 6.89 -13.22 -6.24
N LYS A 127 7.71 -13.53 -7.25
CA LYS A 127 9.03 -12.90 -7.45
C LYS A 127 8.91 -11.38 -7.61
N TYR A 128 7.93 -10.91 -8.38
CA TYR A 128 7.72 -9.48 -8.58
C TYR A 128 7.14 -8.80 -7.34
N CYS A 129 6.28 -9.47 -6.56
CA CYS A 129 5.83 -8.97 -5.27
C CYS A 129 7.00 -8.78 -4.29
N LYS A 130 7.95 -9.73 -4.23
CA LYS A 130 9.18 -9.59 -3.43
C LYS A 130 10.01 -8.39 -3.85
N GLN A 131 10.18 -8.18 -5.16
CA GLN A 131 10.83 -6.98 -5.68
C GLN A 131 10.05 -5.70 -5.32
N ALA A 132 8.72 -5.74 -5.36
CA ALA A 132 7.89 -4.58 -5.01
C ALA A 132 7.98 -4.20 -3.53
N GLN A 133 8.19 -5.17 -2.64
CA GLN A 133 8.43 -4.90 -1.22
C GLN A 133 9.70 -4.06 -0.99
N GLU A 134 10.73 -4.21 -1.83
CA GLU A 134 11.93 -3.36 -1.78
C GLU A 134 11.60 -1.89 -2.12
N TYR A 135 10.64 -1.64 -3.01
CA TYR A 135 10.16 -0.28 -3.29
C TYR A 135 9.36 0.29 -2.13
N PHE A 136 8.52 -0.54 -1.49
CA PHE A 136 7.81 -0.17 -0.27
C PHE A 136 8.78 0.17 0.86
N TRP A 137 9.92 -0.52 0.93
CA TRP A 137 10.98 -0.19 1.88
C TRP A 137 11.57 1.18 1.66
N ILE A 138 11.88 1.52 0.41
CA ILE A 138 12.38 2.85 0.09
C ILE A 138 11.35 3.93 0.44
N GLU A 139 10.07 3.72 0.11
CA GLU A 139 9.02 4.69 0.40
C GLU A 139 8.80 4.88 1.91
N GLN A 140 8.72 3.80 2.68
CA GLN A 140 8.60 3.88 4.15
C GLN A 140 9.78 4.63 4.77
N ARG A 141 10.98 4.41 4.23
CA ARG A 141 12.20 5.08 4.66
C ARG A 141 12.15 6.59 4.35
N LEU A 142 11.60 6.96 3.21
CA LEU A 142 11.38 8.37 2.85
C LEU A 142 10.38 9.04 3.78
N ASP A 143 9.27 8.38 4.09
CA ASP A 143 8.26 8.88 5.04
C ASP A 143 8.90 9.21 6.39
N GLU A 144 9.74 8.32 6.90
CA GLU A 144 10.45 8.51 8.17
C GLU A 144 11.47 9.66 8.11
N GLU A 145 12.38 9.65 7.12
CA GLU A 145 13.43 10.67 7.02
C GLU A 145 12.87 12.07 6.74
N MET A 146 11.84 12.17 5.89
CA MET A 146 11.16 13.43 5.63
C MET A 146 10.34 13.90 6.83
N SER A 147 9.70 12.99 7.59
CA SER A 147 8.98 13.39 8.79
C SER A 147 9.90 14.05 9.82
N ALA A 148 11.13 13.55 9.99
CA ALA A 148 12.11 14.16 10.87
C ALA A 148 12.54 15.57 10.37
N LYS A 149 12.63 15.78 9.05
CA LYS A 149 12.93 17.10 8.47
C LYS A 149 11.78 18.08 8.66
N VAL A 150 10.53 17.62 8.54
CA VAL A 150 9.31 18.40 8.84
C VAL A 150 9.32 18.80 10.32
N ASP A 151 9.64 17.88 11.22
CA ASP A 151 9.62 18.13 12.66
C ASP A 151 10.67 19.15 13.12
N ASN A 152 11.73 19.33 12.33
CA ASN A 152 12.76 20.34 12.57
C ASN A 152 12.39 21.75 12.06
N GLN A 153 11.22 21.93 11.44
CA GLN A 153 10.74 23.24 11.01
C GLN A 153 10.01 23.98 12.15
N ASN A 154 10.14 25.30 12.19
CA ASN A 154 9.67 26.10 13.32
C ASN A 154 8.18 26.45 13.21
N THR A 155 7.71 26.74 12.01
CA THR A 155 6.35 27.21 11.75
C THR A 155 5.51 26.18 11.02
N GLU A 156 4.19 26.23 11.19
CA GLU A 156 3.28 25.32 10.48
C GLU A 156 3.33 25.50 8.95
N GLU A 157 3.67 26.70 8.46
CA GLU A 157 3.85 26.94 7.02
C GLU A 157 5.12 26.28 6.50
N GLU A 158 6.26 26.47 7.18
CA GLU A 158 7.52 25.79 6.83
C GLU A 158 7.37 24.26 6.88
N LYS A 159 6.60 23.73 7.84
CA LYS A 159 6.29 22.30 7.92
C LYS A 159 5.52 21.82 6.69
N LYS A 160 4.49 22.55 6.25
CA LYS A 160 3.73 22.20 5.03
C LYS A 160 4.60 22.29 3.79
N ASP A 161 5.39 23.34 3.65
CA ASP A 161 6.33 23.50 2.54
C ASP A 161 7.33 22.34 2.50
N MET A 162 7.83 21.91 3.66
CA MET A 162 8.71 20.75 3.76
C MET A 162 8.01 19.44 3.40
N CYS A 163 6.73 19.26 3.76
CA CYS A 163 5.94 18.10 3.36
C CYS A 163 5.82 17.98 1.83
N GLN A 164 5.86 19.10 1.12
CA GLN A 164 5.67 19.20 -0.33
C GLN A 164 6.97 19.49 -1.08
N ASN A 165 8.12 19.33 -0.42
CA ASN A 165 9.42 19.61 -1.02
C ASN A 165 9.86 18.44 -1.90
N GLU A 166 9.30 18.38 -3.11
CA GLU A 166 9.59 17.37 -4.13
C GLU A 166 11.10 17.21 -4.39
N ALA A 167 11.85 18.31 -4.43
CA ALA A 167 13.29 18.29 -4.68
C ALA A 167 14.04 17.54 -3.57
N GLU A 168 13.67 17.79 -2.30
CA GLU A 168 14.27 17.10 -1.16
C GLU A 168 13.86 15.62 -1.11
N ILE A 169 12.59 15.30 -1.40
CA ILE A 169 12.11 13.91 -1.48
C ILE A 169 12.88 13.15 -2.56
N LYS A 170 13.05 13.72 -3.76
CA LYS A 170 13.80 13.11 -4.87
C LYS A 170 15.29 12.96 -4.55
N ASN A 171 15.87 13.93 -3.82
CA ASN A 171 17.26 13.85 -3.37
C ASN A 171 17.46 12.69 -2.38
N LEU A 172 16.64 12.59 -1.34
CA LEU A 172 16.68 11.46 -0.40
C LEU A 172 16.43 10.13 -1.10
N LEU A 173 15.50 10.09 -2.04
CA LEU A 173 15.20 8.89 -2.82
C LEU A 173 16.46 8.40 -3.55
N SER A 174 17.16 9.29 -4.25
CA SER A 174 18.41 8.95 -4.94
C SER A 174 19.46 8.37 -3.99
N VAL A 175 19.61 8.94 -2.79
CA VAL A 175 20.53 8.45 -1.76
C VAL A 175 20.15 7.05 -1.28
N LEU A 176 18.85 6.78 -1.10
CA LEU A 176 18.35 5.48 -0.66
C LEU A 176 18.48 4.41 -1.75
N GLU A 177 18.18 4.76 -3.00
CA GLU A 177 18.39 3.90 -4.17
C GLU A 177 19.84 3.43 -4.28
N GLU A 178 20.79 4.37 -4.16
CA GLU A 178 22.23 4.06 -4.21
C GLU A 178 22.66 3.16 -3.05
N LYS A 179 22.27 3.50 -1.81
CA LYS A 179 22.63 2.73 -0.60
C LYS A 179 22.14 1.29 -0.65
N ARG A 180 20.97 1.04 -1.24
CA ARG A 180 20.37 -0.30 -1.34
C ARG A 180 20.61 -1.00 -2.67
N SER A 181 21.22 -0.32 -3.64
CA SER A 181 21.35 -0.83 -5.01
C SER A 181 20.01 -1.23 -5.63
N ILE A 182 18.96 -0.46 -5.32
CA ILE A 182 17.61 -0.62 -5.88
C ILE A 182 17.34 0.60 -6.76
N LYS A 183 16.79 0.39 -7.95
CA LYS A 183 16.37 1.49 -8.84
C LYS A 183 14.86 1.44 -9.06
N LEU A 184 14.17 2.49 -8.68
CA LEU A 184 12.75 2.67 -8.96
C LEU A 184 12.58 3.06 -10.45
N PRO A 185 11.57 2.51 -11.15
CA PRO A 185 11.17 3.01 -12.45
C PRO A 185 10.75 4.48 -12.37
N ASN A 186 11.01 5.29 -13.42
CA ASN A 186 10.67 6.73 -13.41
C ASN A 186 9.19 7.00 -13.07
N GLY A 187 8.26 6.21 -13.60
CA GLY A 187 6.83 6.34 -13.27
C GLY A 187 6.53 6.07 -11.79
N MET A 188 7.36 5.26 -11.13
CA MET A 188 7.26 4.97 -9.71
C MET A 188 7.78 6.11 -8.86
N ILE A 189 8.84 6.80 -9.30
CA ILE A 189 9.39 7.97 -8.61
C ILE A 189 8.31 9.03 -8.39
N GLU A 190 7.56 9.38 -9.44
CA GLU A 190 6.48 10.37 -9.33
C GLU A 190 5.34 9.89 -8.42
N ASN A 191 5.02 8.59 -8.47
CA ASN A 191 4.03 8.01 -7.56
C ASN A 191 4.50 8.04 -6.10
N THR A 192 5.78 7.71 -5.85
CA THR A 192 6.44 7.73 -4.54
C THR A 192 6.47 9.14 -3.96
N VAL A 193 6.87 10.13 -4.75
CA VAL A 193 6.82 11.54 -4.32
C VAL A 193 5.41 11.93 -3.89
N SER A 194 4.40 11.69 -4.74
CA SER A 194 3.02 12.05 -4.44
C SER A 194 2.44 11.31 -3.22
N THR A 195 2.91 10.10 -2.91
CA THR A 195 2.45 9.32 -1.76
C THR A 195 3.12 9.77 -0.47
N VAL A 196 4.43 10.08 -0.52
CA VAL A 196 5.19 10.67 0.60
C VAL A 196 4.61 12.04 0.98
N GLU A 197 4.34 12.92 0.01
CA GLU A 197 3.72 14.22 0.29
C GLU A 197 2.37 14.09 1.02
N ASP A 198 1.50 13.20 0.52
CA ASP A 198 0.19 12.96 1.13
C ASP A 198 0.29 12.32 2.52
N PHE A 199 1.28 11.44 2.72
CA PHE A 199 1.58 10.86 4.03
C PHE A 199 2.01 11.94 5.03
N LEU A 200 3.00 12.76 4.67
CA LEU A 200 3.55 13.80 5.54
C LEU A 200 2.49 14.85 5.92
N LEU A 201 1.69 15.30 4.94
CA LEU A 201 0.57 16.22 5.21
C LEU A 201 -0.49 15.60 6.12
N ASP A 202 -0.73 14.29 6.02
CA ASP A 202 -1.67 13.60 6.89
C ASP A 202 -1.14 13.50 8.33
N VAL A 203 0.12 13.12 8.49
CA VAL A 203 0.81 13.11 9.79
C VAL A 203 0.81 14.50 10.41
N LEU A 204 1.19 15.54 9.66
CA LEU A 204 1.22 16.92 10.13
C LEU A 204 -0.15 17.35 10.66
N ARG A 205 -1.22 17.14 9.87
CA ARG A 205 -2.62 17.45 10.28
C ARG A 205 -2.99 16.79 11.61
N ARG A 206 -2.56 15.54 11.84
CA ARG A 206 -2.89 14.80 13.05
C ARG A 206 -2.17 15.36 14.27
N THR A 207 -0.90 15.73 14.12
CA THR A 207 -0.14 16.34 15.22
C THR A 207 -0.73 17.69 15.65
N SER A 208 -1.19 18.52 14.70
CA SER A 208 -1.84 19.80 15.03
C SER A 208 -3.18 19.63 15.77
N LYS A 209 -3.83 18.46 15.67
CA LYS A 209 -5.09 18.16 16.38
C LYS A 209 -4.89 17.73 17.83
N ILE A 210 -3.69 17.23 18.20
CA ILE A 210 -3.39 16.76 19.57
C ILE A 210 -3.07 17.94 20.50
N THR A 211 -2.65 19.09 19.96
CA THR A 211 -2.21 20.27 20.71
C THR A 211 -3.31 21.16 21.30
N VAL A 212 -4.58 20.74 21.34
CA VAL A 212 -5.64 21.48 22.05
C VAL A 212 -6.09 20.71 23.30
N PRO A 213 -5.44 20.91 24.45
CA PRO A 213 -6.06 20.55 25.72
C PRO A 213 -7.22 21.52 25.99
N SER A 214 -8.40 20.96 26.24
CA SER A 214 -9.54 21.70 26.81
C SER A 214 -9.30 21.98 28.28
#